data_AF-A0A182YL96-F1
#
_entry.id   AF-A0A182YL96-F1
#
_cell.length_a   1.000
_cell.length_b   1.000
_cell.length_c   1.000
_cell.angle_alpha   90.00
_cell.angle_beta   90.00
_cell.angle_gamma   90.00
#
_symmetry.space_group_name_H-M   'P 1'
#
loop_
_entity.id
_entity.type
_entity.pdbx_description
1 polymer ?
#
loop_
_entity_poly.entity_id
_entity_poly.type
_entity_poly.pdbx_seq_one_letter_code
_entity_poly.pdbx_strand_id
1 'polypeptide(L)' 'MGLFDKLANMLKIKKEQINILVVGLNNSGKSTIVNHFKNPNERTSIVVPTVGFSVERFETI' A
#
# COMPACT_ATOMS: atom_id res chain seq x y z
N MET A 1 -12.81 -22.85 -0.74
CA MET A 1 -13.33 -23.53 0.47
C MET A 1 -12.95 -25.02 0.45
N GLY A 2 -11.65 -25.33 0.44
CA GLY A 2 -11.14 -26.70 0.51
C GLY A 2 -10.30 -26.97 1.77
N LEU A 3 -9.91 -28.22 2.02
CA LEU A 3 -9.01 -28.59 3.13
C LEU A 3 -7.69 -27.78 3.12
N PHE A 4 -7.16 -27.49 1.92
CA PHE A 4 -5.96 -26.67 1.74
C PHE A 4 -6.11 -25.22 2.23
N ASP A 5 -7.28 -24.59 2.04
CA ASP A 5 -7.54 -23.25 2.57
C ASP A 5 -7.53 -23.25 4.10
N LYS A 6 -8.10 -24.29 4.73
CA LYS A 6 -8.11 -24.43 6.19
C LYS A 6 -6.70 -24.64 6.76
N LEU A 7 -5.88 -25.44 6.08
CA LEU A 7 -4.49 -25.69 6.49
C LEU A 7 -3.64 -24.41 6.36
N ALA A 8 -3.77 -23.67 5.25
CA ALA A 8 -3.07 -22.41 5.04
C ALA A 8 -3.48 -21.32 6.05
N ASN A 9 -4.78 -21.24 6.39
CA ASN A 9 -5.29 -20.34 7.41
C ASN A 9 -4.83 -20.72 8.83
N MET A 10 -4.79 -22.03 9.15
CA MET A 10 -4.31 -22.53 10.45
C MET A 10 -2.81 -22.24 10.66
N LEU A 11 -2.03 -22.23 9.57
CA LEU A 11 -0.62 -21.88 9.58
C LEU A 11 -0.36 -20.36 9.51
N LYS A 12 -1.41 -19.51 9.50
CA LYS A 12 -1.31 -18.04 9.33
C LYS A 12 -0.48 -17.57 8.11
N ILE A 13 -0.30 -18.44 7.11
CA ILE A 13 0.57 -18.17 5.95
C ILE A 13 -0.01 -17.06 5.07
N LYS A 14 -1.33 -16.87 5.11
CA LYS A 14 -2.00 -15.89 4.26
C LYS A 14 -1.90 -14.49 4.89
N LYS A 15 -0.95 -13.69 4.40
CA LYS A 15 -0.92 -12.24 4.65
C LYS A 15 -2.20 -11.62 4.08
N GLU A 16 -2.94 -10.91 4.93
CA GLU A 16 -4.14 -10.20 4.53
C GLU A 16 -3.75 -9.00 3.65
N GLN A 17 -4.35 -8.86 2.48
CA GLN A 17 -4.12 -7.74 1.57
C GLN A 17 -5.27 -6.75 1.69
N ILE A 18 -4.94 -5.49 1.99
CA ILE A 18 -5.90 -4.40 2.13
C ILE A 18 -5.69 -3.40 0.99
N ASN A 19 -6.78 -3.00 0.34
CA ASN A 19 -6.76 -1.95 -0.66
C ASN A 19 -7.24 -0.63 -0.04
N ILE A 20 -6.42 0.42 -0.14
CA ILE A 20 -6.72 1.74 0.39
C ILE A 20 -6.83 2.73 -0.76
N LEU A 21 -7.93 3.46 -0.83
CA LEU A 21 -8.13 4.55 -1.78
C LEU A 21 -7.87 5.90 -1.08
N VAL A 22 -6.86 6.63 -1.54
CA VAL A 22 -6.51 7.95 -1.00
C VAL A 22 -7.13 9.05 -1.86
N VAL A 23 -8.03 9.84 -1.28
CA VAL A 23 -8.73 10.95 -1.96
C VAL A 23 -8.60 12.26 -1.18
N GLY A 24 -8.83 13.39 -1.84
CA GLY A 24 -8.70 14.73 -1.26
C GLY A 24 -8.42 15.79 -2.30
N LEU A 25 -8.51 17.06 -1.91
CA LEU A 25 -8.28 18.22 -2.79
C LEU A 25 -6.86 18.22 -3.39
N ASN A 26 -6.68 18.92 -4.51
CA ASN A 26 -5.34 19.07 -5.09
C ASN A 26 -4.38 19.70 -4.05
N ASN A 27 -3.11 19.29 -4.08
CA ASN A 27 -2.07 19.74 -3.16
C ASN A 27 -2.33 19.45 -1.65
N SER A 28 -3.31 18.62 -1.30
CA SER A 28 -3.57 18.22 0.10
C SER A 28 -2.55 17.22 0.68
N GLY A 29 -1.42 16.98 0.00
CA GLY A 29 -0.36 16.07 0.46
C GLY A 29 -0.60 14.57 0.21
N LYS A 30 -1.56 14.18 -0.64
CA LYS A 30 -1.87 12.76 -0.93
C LYS A 30 -0.64 11.95 -1.36
N SER A 31 0.09 12.44 -2.36
CA SER A 31 1.27 11.73 -2.88
C SER A 31 2.41 11.73 -1.85
N THR A 32 2.49 12.76 -1.01
CA THR A 32 3.48 12.86 0.08
C THR A 32 3.23 11.81 1.15
N ILE A 33 1.99 11.61 1.59
CA ILE A 33 1.67 10.62 2.63
C ILE A 33 1.85 9.19 2.12
N VAL A 34 1.47 8.92 0.87
CA VAL A 34 1.72 7.61 0.25
C VAL A 34 3.21 7.33 0.14
N ASN A 35 4.03 8.32 -0.27
CA ASN A 35 5.49 8.19 -0.31
C ASN A 35 6.08 7.92 1.08
N HIS A 36 5.53 8.52 2.14
CA HIS A 36 5.97 8.27 3.51
C HIS A 36 5.74 6.81 3.96
N PHE A 37 4.69 6.15 3.47
CA PHE A 37 4.43 4.74 3.79
C PHE A 37 5.31 3.74 3.06
N LYS A 38 6.00 4.15 1.99
CA LYS A 38 6.96 3.29 1.30
C LYS A 38 8.12 2.92 2.22
N ASN A 39 8.79 1.82 1.89
CA ASN A 39 10.05 1.43 2.53
C ASN A 39 11.05 2.59 2.47
N PRO A 40 11.87 2.82 3.51
CA PRO A 40 12.81 3.95 3.55
C PRO A 40 13.66 4.12 2.30
N ASN A 41 14.07 2.99 1.70
CA ASN A 41 14.92 2.95 0.51
C ASN A 41 14.18 3.28 -0.81
N GLU A 42 12.84 3.27 -0.79
CA GLU A 42 11.96 3.53 -1.94
C GLU A 42 11.35 4.94 -1.89
N ARG A 43 11.58 5.70 -0.81
CA ARG A 43 11.04 7.05 -0.65
C ARG A 43 11.77 8.01 -1.58
N THR A 44 11.02 8.85 -2.29
CA THR A 44 11.59 9.99 -3.03
C THR A 44 11.68 11.23 -2.14
N SER A 45 12.72 12.04 -2.31
CA SER A 45 12.86 13.36 -1.66
C SER A 45 12.01 14.44 -2.31
N ILE A 46 11.66 14.27 -3.59
CA ILE A 46 10.86 15.22 -4.36
C ILE A 46 9.60 14.50 -4.83
N VAL A 47 8.44 15.02 -4.41
CA VAL A 47 7.12 14.52 -4.81
C VAL A 47 6.49 15.52 -5.78
N VAL A 48 6.27 15.08 -7.02
CA VAL A 48 5.63 15.89 -8.07
C VAL A 48 4.10 15.74 -8.05
N PRO A 49 3.34 16.70 -8.60
CA PRO A 49 1.91 16.54 -8.79
C PRO A 49 1.58 15.31 -9.63
N THR A 50 0.63 14.51 -9.17
CA THR A 50 0.23 13.26 -9.84
C THR A 50 -0.73 13.56 -10.99
N VAL A 51 -0.46 12.97 -12.16
CA VAL A 51 -1.39 12.95 -13.31
C VAL A 51 -2.18 11.64 -13.25
N GLY A 52 -3.52 11.70 -13.26
CA GLY A 52 -4.37 10.51 -13.16
C GLY A 52 -4.41 9.93 -11.74
N PHE A 53 -3.68 8.83 -11.51
CA PHE A 53 -3.58 8.15 -10.21
C PHE A 53 -2.24 7.39 -10.09
N SER A 54 -1.85 7.02 -8.87
CA SER A 54 -0.72 6.12 -8.61
C SER A 54 -1.17 4.93 -7.76
N VAL A 55 -0.56 3.76 -7.97
CA VAL A 55 -0.78 2.55 -7.19
C VAL A 55 0.53 2.16 -6.53
N GLU A 56 0.52 2.11 -5.20
CA GLU A 56 1.69 1.78 -4.39
C GLU A 56 1.38 0.57 -3.51
N ARG A 57 2.36 -0.31 -3.38
CA ARG A 57 2.29 -1.48 -2.50
C ARG A 57 3.49 -1.43 -1.56
N PHE A 58 3.23 -1.52 -0.28
CA PHE A 58 4.25 -1.58 0.75
C PHE A 58 3.81 -2.61 1.79
N GLU A 59 4.78 -3.29 2.38
CA GLU A 59 4.56 -4.20 3.49
C GLU A 59 5.35 -3.67 4.69
N THR A 60 4.71 -3.60 5.84
CA THR A 60 5.45 -3.39 7.08
C THR A 60 6.16 -4.69 7.41
N ILE A 61 7.49 -4.66 7.45
CA ILE A 61 8.34 -5.77 7.91
C ILE A 61 8.13 -5.96 9.42
#